data_AF-A0A7C9A603-F1
#
_entry.id   AF-A0A7C9A603-F1
#
_cell.length_a   1.000
_cell.length_b   1.000
_cell.length_c   1.000
_cell.angle_alpha   90.00
_cell.angle_beta   90.00
_cell.angle_gamma   90.00
#
_symmetry.space_group_name_H-M   'P 1'
#
loop_
_entity.id
_entity.type
_entity.pdbx_description
1 polymer ?
#
loop_
_entity_poly.entity_id
_entity_poly.type
_entity_poly.pdbx_seq_one_letter_code
_entity_poly.pdbx_strand_id
1 'polypeptide(L)'
;AYDWQFAELVCEKLKIFHDVTLIFYGRDFPIANLLFRLICEIKLSLQSWLNSDIDVIRDMAFRMIEKFDKYWSEMNRLLTIASILDPRNKMDYVNFYFNEIYKGEASREIKRVSLLCMIFWLSM
;
A
#
# COMPACT_ATOMS: atom_id res chain seq x y z
N ALA A 1 19.50 22.23 -18.20
CA ALA A 1 19.88 21.88 -16.80
C ALA A 1 18.63 21.58 -15.97
N TYR A 2 17.59 22.42 -16.04
CA TYR A 2 16.28 22.19 -15.40
C TYR A 2 15.67 20.81 -15.72
N ASP A 3 15.68 20.41 -16.99
CA ASP A 3 15.11 19.12 -17.41
C ASP A 3 15.76 17.90 -16.74
N TRP A 4 17.07 17.97 -16.48
CA TRP A 4 17.81 16.90 -15.81
C TRP A 4 17.50 16.84 -14.31
N GLN A 5 17.40 17.98 -13.65
CA GLN A 5 17.00 18.06 -12.24
C GLN A 5 15.56 17.57 -12.04
N PHE A 6 14.67 17.91 -12.97
CA PHE A 6 13.31 17.41 -12.97
C PHE A 6 13.26 15.89 -13.19
N ALA A 7 14.02 15.36 -14.15
CA ALA A 7 14.11 13.92 -14.38
C ALA A 7 14.65 13.17 -13.15
N GLU A 8 15.67 13.72 -12.49
CA GLU A 8 16.24 13.16 -11.27
C GLU A 8 15.20 13.10 -10.13
N LEU A 9 14.44 14.18 -9.93
CA LEU A 9 13.35 14.23 -8.95
C LEU A 9 12.27 13.17 -9.23
N VAL A 10 11.84 13.03 -10.49
CA VAL A 10 10.85 12.00 -10.86
C VAL A 10 11.41 10.61 -10.63
N CYS A 11 12.67 10.35 -11.00
CA CYS A 11 13.36 9.09 -10.75
C CYS A 11 13.43 8.78 -9.24
N GLU A 12 13.73 9.77 -8.41
CA GLU A 12 13.76 9.62 -6.96
C GLU A 12 12.39 9.18 -6.41
N LYS A 13 11.31 9.81 -6.87
CA LYS A 13 9.94 9.42 -6.48
C LYS A 13 9.63 8.00 -6.94
N LEU A 14 9.93 7.66 -8.18
CA LEU A 14 9.62 6.34 -8.76
C LEU A 14 10.47 5.20 -8.19
N LYS A 15 11.56 5.50 -7.47
CA LYS A 15 12.45 4.51 -6.87
C LYS A 15 11.72 3.51 -5.98
N ILE A 16 10.69 3.93 -5.24
CA ILE A 16 9.89 3.01 -4.41
C ILE A 16 9.26 1.88 -5.23
N PHE A 17 8.79 2.16 -6.44
CA PHE A 17 8.19 1.13 -7.32
C PHE A 17 9.24 0.17 -7.84
N HIS A 18 10.41 0.70 -8.20
CA HIS A 18 11.55 -0.11 -8.62
C HIS A 18 11.98 -1.07 -7.50
N ASP A 19 12.16 -0.55 -6.28
CA ASP A 19 12.64 -1.33 -5.14
C ASP A 19 11.62 -2.42 -4.75
N VAL A 20 10.34 -2.08 -4.73
CA VAL A 20 9.24 -3.05 -4.51
C VAL A 20 9.25 -4.14 -5.58
N THR A 21 9.43 -3.76 -6.85
CA THR A 21 9.45 -4.67 -7.99
C THR A 21 10.66 -5.61 -7.94
N LEU A 22 11.84 -5.10 -7.55
CA LEU A 22 13.03 -5.91 -7.36
C LEU A 22 12.83 -6.96 -6.25
N ILE A 23 12.14 -6.59 -5.16
CA ILE A 23 11.79 -7.53 -4.09
C ILE A 23 10.87 -8.65 -4.59
N PHE A 24 9.96 -8.36 -5.53
CA PHE A 24 9.11 -9.38 -6.15
C PHE A 24 9.88 -10.32 -7.08
N TYR A 25 10.76 -9.78 -7.92
CA TYR A 25 11.55 -10.59 -8.84
C TYR A 25 12.65 -11.41 -8.15
N GLY A 26 13.17 -10.92 -7.02
CA GLY A 26 14.24 -11.58 -6.27
C GLY A 26 13.80 -12.68 -5.32
N ARG A 27 12.51 -13.04 -5.26
CA ARG A 27 12.01 -14.12 -4.39
C ARG A 27 11.21 -15.16 -5.16
N ASP A 28 11.46 -16.43 -4.84
CA ASP A 28 10.69 -17.56 -5.36
C ASP A 28 9.25 -17.63 -4.78
N PHE A 29 8.96 -16.91 -3.70
CA PHE A 29 7.62 -16.84 -3.10
C PHE A 29 7.35 -15.46 -2.47
N PRO A 30 6.27 -14.75 -2.87
CA PRO A 30 5.81 -13.58 -2.13
C PRO A 30 5.05 -14.05 -0.89
N ILE A 31 5.66 -13.86 0.28
CA ILE A 31 4.93 -14.05 1.54
C ILE A 31 3.91 -12.90 1.63
N ALA A 32 2.62 -13.23 1.70
CA ALA A 32 1.54 -12.26 1.59
C ALA A 32 1.64 -11.09 2.58
N ASN A 33 2.22 -11.33 3.75
CA ASN A 33 2.52 -10.30 4.76
C ASN A 33 3.40 -9.15 4.23
N LEU A 34 4.42 -9.48 3.43
CA LEU A 34 5.34 -8.54 2.82
C LEU A 34 4.65 -7.79 1.68
N LEU A 35 3.89 -8.50 0.85
CA LEU A 35 3.14 -7.91 -0.25
C LEU A 35 2.16 -6.84 0.26
N PHE A 36 1.43 -7.13 1.34
CA PHE A 36 0.57 -6.14 2.00
C PHE A 36 1.35 -4.91 2.44
N ARG A 37 2.46 -5.10 3.16
CA ARG A 37 3.33 -4.01 3.61
C ARG A 37 3.79 -3.10 2.46
N LEU A 38 4.37 -3.70 1.41
CA LEU A 38 4.96 -2.94 0.31
C LEU A 38 3.91 -2.13 -0.45
N ILE A 39 2.72 -2.70 -0.63
CA ILE A 39 1.61 -2.01 -1.29
C ILE A 39 1.10 -0.84 -0.42
N CYS A 40 1.01 -1.02 0.89
CA CYS A 40 0.66 0.07 1.81
C CYS A 40 1.70 1.20 1.78
N GLU A 41 3.00 0.87 1.77
CA GLU A 41 4.09 1.87 1.69
C GLU A 41 4.03 2.68 0.37
N ILE A 42 3.70 2.03 -0.75
CA ILE A 42 3.42 2.73 -2.01
C ILE A 42 2.25 3.70 -1.85
N LYS A 43 1.12 3.25 -1.29
CA LYS A 43 -0.08 4.09 -1.13
C LYS A 43 0.21 5.32 -0.28
N LEU A 44 0.89 5.14 0.85
CA LEU A 44 1.28 6.24 1.74
C LEU A 44 2.25 7.22 1.05
N SER A 45 3.20 6.71 0.28
CA SER A 45 4.13 7.54 -0.48
C SER A 45 3.39 8.40 -1.50
N LEU A 46 2.48 7.81 -2.27
CA LEU A 46 1.64 8.55 -3.21
C LEU A 46 0.78 9.62 -2.50
N GLN A 47 0.16 9.28 -1.36
CA GLN A 47 -0.62 10.23 -0.57
C GLN A 47 0.24 11.39 -0.03
N SER A 48 1.50 11.14 0.32
CA SER A 48 2.43 12.19 0.73
C SER A 48 2.77 13.15 -0.42
N TRP A 49 2.90 12.63 -1.64
CA TRP A 49 3.23 13.42 -2.83
C TRP A 49 2.09 14.34 -3.27
N LEU A 50 0.85 14.06 -2.89
CA LEU A 50 -0.28 14.98 -3.08
C LEU A 50 -0.09 16.31 -2.34
N ASN A 51 0.74 16.35 -1.31
CA ASN A 51 1.06 17.57 -0.57
C ASN A 51 2.41 18.17 -0.99
N SER A 52 2.98 17.74 -2.12
CA SER A 52 4.23 18.32 -2.63
C SER A 52 4.03 19.76 -3.10
N ASP A 53 5.02 20.61 -2.86
CA ASP A 53 5.07 21.99 -3.37
C ASP A 53 5.26 22.05 -4.89
N ILE A 54 5.63 20.93 -5.53
CA ILE A 54 5.89 20.85 -6.96
C ILE A 54 4.65 20.32 -7.67
N ASP A 55 3.98 21.19 -8.44
CA ASP A 55 2.69 20.89 -9.10
C ASP A 55 2.75 19.63 -9.97
N VAL A 56 3.85 19.41 -10.69
CA VAL A 56 4.01 18.24 -11.56
C VAL A 56 4.06 16.94 -10.76
N ILE A 57 4.69 16.95 -9.58
CA ILE A 57 4.71 15.79 -8.67
C ILE A 57 3.31 15.53 -8.11
N ARG A 58 2.56 16.60 -7.82
CA ARG A 58 1.18 16.51 -7.35
C ARG A 58 0.25 15.90 -8.41
N ASP A 59 0.34 16.37 -9.65
CA ASP A 59 -0.44 15.83 -10.78
C ASP A 59 -0.09 14.36 -11.06
N MET A 60 1.21 14.03 -11.01
CA MET A 60 1.68 12.66 -11.13
C MET A 60 1.09 11.77 -10.02
N ALA A 61 1.16 12.19 -8.77
CA ALA A 61 0.62 11.46 -7.63
C ALA A 61 -0.89 11.24 -7.76
N PHE A 62 -1.64 12.26 -8.17
CA PHE A 62 -3.08 12.17 -8.41
C PHE A 62 -3.42 11.06 -9.43
N ARG A 63 -2.80 11.11 -10.62
CA ARG A 63 -3.04 10.11 -11.68
C ARG A 63 -2.62 8.70 -11.28
N MET A 64 -1.54 8.56 -10.50
CA MET A 64 -1.07 7.28 -10.01
C MET A 64 -1.99 6.70 -8.94
N ILE A 65 -2.54 7.55 -8.06
CA ILE A 65 -3.53 7.14 -7.05
C ILE A 65 -4.81 6.63 -7.71
N GLU A 66 -5.33 7.30 -8.74
CA GLU A 66 -6.52 6.82 -9.45
C GLU A 66 -6.33 5.41 -10.02
N LYS A 67 -5.16 5.15 -10.63
CA LYS A 67 -4.81 3.82 -11.14
C LYS A 67 -4.64 2.82 -10.01
N PHE A 68 -4.01 3.23 -8.91
CA PHE A 68 -3.78 2.37 -7.75
C PHE A 68 -5.09 1.96 -7.09
N ASP A 69 -6.01 2.89 -6.87
CA ASP A 69 -7.27 2.66 -6.15
C ASP A 69 -8.20 1.71 -6.89
N LYS A 70 -8.12 1.69 -8.23
CA LYS A 70 -8.81 0.72 -9.07
C LYS A 70 -8.49 -0.73 -8.68
N TYR A 71 -7.22 -1.04 -8.40
CA TYR A 71 -6.79 -2.39 -8.03
C TYR A 71 -6.80 -2.63 -6.52
N TRP A 72 -6.58 -1.57 -5.74
CA TRP A 72 -6.53 -1.63 -4.27
C TRP A 72 -7.84 -2.13 -3.67
N SER A 73 -9.00 -1.66 -4.14
CA SER A 73 -10.29 -2.03 -3.54
C SER A 73 -10.57 -3.54 -3.54
N GLU A 74 -10.15 -4.25 -4.60
CA GLU A 74 -10.32 -5.70 -4.76
C GLU A 74 -9.20 -6.47 -4.05
N MET A 75 -7.95 -6.06 -4.23
CA MET A 75 -6.78 -6.77 -3.69
C MET A 75 -6.60 -6.56 -2.19
N ASN A 76 -6.94 -5.39 -1.66
CA ASN A 76 -6.67 -5.02 -0.27
C ASN A 76 -7.27 -6.03 0.71
N ARG A 77 -8.50 -6.50 0.48
CA ARG A 77 -9.15 -7.46 1.39
C ARG A 77 -8.40 -8.78 1.47
N LEU A 78 -8.05 -9.36 0.32
CA LEU A 78 -7.34 -10.64 0.25
C LEU A 78 -5.94 -10.53 0.86
N LEU A 79 -5.22 -9.45 0.52
CA LEU A 79 -3.88 -9.19 1.05
C LEU A 79 -3.92 -8.96 2.55
N THR A 80 -4.90 -8.22 3.05
CA THR A 80 -5.04 -7.96 4.48
C THR A 80 -5.33 -9.25 5.24
N ILE A 81 -6.27 -10.07 4.79
CA ILE A 81 -6.58 -11.37 5.42
C ILE A 81 -5.35 -12.27 5.39
N ALA A 82 -4.71 -12.42 4.23
CA ALA A 82 -3.51 -13.25 4.09
C ALA A 82 -2.35 -12.72 4.98
N SER A 83 -2.27 -11.41 5.18
CA SER A 83 -1.31 -10.80 6.10
C SER A 83 -1.63 -11.13 7.56
N ILE A 84 -2.91 -11.18 7.98
CA ILE A 84 -3.31 -11.50 9.36
C ILE A 84 -3.14 -13.00 9.66
N LEU A 85 -3.37 -13.85 8.65
CA LEU A 85 -3.18 -15.29 8.77
C LEU A 85 -1.71 -15.69 8.87
N ASP A 86 -0.76 -14.84 8.45
CA ASP A 86 0.65 -15.06 8.72
C ASP A 86 0.93 -14.88 10.23
N PRO A 87 1.40 -15.90 10.95
CA PRO A 87 1.61 -15.84 12.40
C PRO A 87 2.55 -14.71 12.85
N ARG A 88 3.38 -14.19 11.94
CA ARG A 88 4.33 -13.11 12.21
C ARG A 88 3.68 -11.73 12.18
N ASN A 89 2.50 -11.60 11.61
CA ASN A 89 1.80 -10.34 11.44
C ASN A 89 0.62 -10.25 12.39
N LYS A 90 0.71 -9.31 13.34
CA LYS A 90 -0.36 -9.05 14.29
C LYS A 90 -1.37 -8.06 13.71
N MET A 91 -2.60 -8.14 14.20
CA MET A 91 -3.69 -7.23 13.84
C MET A 91 -3.32 -5.75 14.02
N ASP A 92 -2.44 -5.45 14.98
CA ASP A 92 -1.87 -4.12 15.21
C ASP A 92 -1.19 -3.52 13.97
N TYR A 93 -0.56 -4.36 13.14
CA TYR A 93 0.13 -3.95 11.93
C TYR A 93 -0.86 -3.45 10.88
N VAL A 94 -1.93 -4.19 10.65
CA VAL A 94 -3.01 -3.79 9.74
C VAL A 94 -3.70 -2.54 10.26
N ASN A 95 -3.94 -2.45 11.58
CA ASN A 95 -4.53 -1.28 12.20
C ASN A 95 -3.71 -0.02 11.92
N PHE A 96 -2.39 -0.09 12.06
CA PHE A 96 -1.49 1.03 11.76
C PHE A 96 -1.67 1.53 10.32
N TYR A 97 -1.51 0.64 9.32
CA TYR A 97 -1.62 1.08 7.92
C TYR A 97 -3.02 1.54 7.54
N PHE A 98 -4.08 0.90 8.06
CA PHE A 98 -5.44 1.32 7.75
C PHE A 98 -5.75 2.70 8.34
N ASN A 99 -5.24 3.01 9.54
CA ASN A 99 -5.37 4.35 10.12
C ASN A 99 -4.66 5.40 9.27
N GLU A 100 -3.46 5.12 8.76
CA GLU A 100 -2.73 6.07 7.92
C GLU A 100 -3.39 6.25 6.54
N ILE A 101 -3.82 5.15 5.90
CA ILE A 101 -4.37 5.17 4.53
C ILE A 101 -5.80 5.74 4.51
N TYR A 102 -6.67 5.26 5.40
CA TYR A 102 -8.12 5.57 5.40
C TYR A 102 -8.51 6.67 6.39
N LYS A 103 -7.62 7.04 7.31
CA LYS A 103 -7.86 8.09 8.32
C LYS A 103 -9.19 7.86 9.04
N GLY A 104 -10.17 8.74 8.85
CA GLY A 104 -11.47 8.67 9.51
C GLY A 104 -12.31 7.43 9.18
N GLU A 105 -12.01 6.71 8.10
CA GLU A 105 -12.75 5.49 7.71
C GLU A 105 -12.10 4.19 8.20
N ALA A 106 -10.91 4.27 8.80
CA ALA A 106 -10.13 3.10 9.19
C ALA A 106 -10.89 2.12 10.11
N SER A 107 -11.64 2.65 11.09
CA SER A 107 -12.42 1.83 12.03
C SER A 107 -13.43 0.92 11.32
N ARG A 108 -14.03 1.39 10.21
CA ARG A 108 -15.00 0.61 9.42
C ARG A 108 -14.32 -0.56 8.72
N GLU A 109 -13.17 -0.30 8.08
CA GLU A 109 -12.43 -1.32 7.33
C GLU A 109 -11.76 -2.34 8.26
N ILE A 110 -11.19 -1.90 9.39
CA ILE A 110 -10.64 -2.78 10.42
C ILE A 110 -11.71 -3.74 10.96
N LYS A 111 -12.91 -3.23 11.29
CA LYS A 111 -14.01 -4.07 11.76
C LYS A 111 -14.42 -5.11 10.72
N ARG A 112 -14.53 -4.72 9.45
CA ARG A 112 -14.87 -5.63 8.34
C ARG A 112 -13.88 -6.78 8.23
N VAL A 113 -12.58 -6.48 8.25
CA VAL A 113 -11.54 -7.51 8.14
C VAL A 113 -11.51 -8.41 9.37
N SER A 114 -11.66 -7.84 10.57
CA SER A 114 -11.72 -8.61 11.82
C SER A 114 -12.90 -9.60 11.85
N LEU A 115 -14.09 -9.15 11.44
CA LEU A 115 -15.28 -10.00 11.28
C LEU A 115 -15.04 -11.14 10.29
N LEU A 116 -14.44 -10.84 9.13
CA LEU A 116 -14.10 -11.85 8.13
C LEU A 116 -13.12 -12.88 8.69
N CYS A 117 -12.05 -12.45 9.37
CA CYS A 117 -11.12 -13.36 10.03
C CYS A 117 -11.82 -14.25 11.07
N MET A 118 -12.70 -13.70 11.91
CA MET A 118 -13.46 -14.50 12.88
C MET A 118 -14.35 -15.56 12.21
N ILE A 119 -15.01 -15.23 11.11
CA ILE A 119 -15.82 -16.19 10.35
C ILE A 119 -14.94 -17.31 9.78
N PHE A 120 -13.80 -16.97 9.19
CA PHE A 120 -12.84 -17.96 8.68
C PHE A 120 -12.33 -18.90 9.80
N TRP A 121 -12.05 -18.36 10.98
CA TRP A 121 -11.64 -19.14 12.16
C TRP A 121 -12.75 -20.06 12.70
N LEU A 122 -14.02 -19.67 12.60
CA LEU A 122 -15.15 -20.50 13.06
C LEU A 122 -15.53 -21.60 12.06
N SER A 123 -15.10 -21.48 10.81
CA SER A 123 -15.38 -22.45 9.73
C SER A 123 -14.30 -23.52 9.54
N MET A 124 -13.23 -23.49 10.34
CA MET A 124 -12.08 -24.39 10.27
C MET A 124 -12.02 -25.26 11.53
#